data_AF-A0A396H3E9-F1
#
_entry.id   AF-A0A396H3E9-F1
#
_cell.length_a   1.000
_cell.length_b   1.000
_cell.length_c   1.000
_cell.angle_alpha   90.00
_cell.angle_beta   90.00
_cell.angle_gamma   90.00
#
_symmetry.space_group_name_H-M   'P 1'
#
loop_
_entity.id
_entity.type
_entity.pdbx_description
1 polymer ?
#
loop_
_entity_poly.entity_id
_entity_poly.type
_entity_poly.pdbx_seq_one_letter_code
_entity_poly.pdbx_strand_id
1 'polypeptide(L)'
;MKHWKLRVEEECIQKQDAVIAPEQVARQKVAELKSVLDSEKSQGSVLKAIMKAKETGQIEGIYGRMGDLGAIDAKFDVAISTACSGLDYIVVETTTAAQACVELLRRENLGVATFMILEKQVDLLPMMKKSVSTPEGVPRLFDIVKVQDERMKLAFFAALRNTVVAKDLDQATRIAYGGNNEFRRVVTLDGELFEKSGTMSGGVVSPRVGRWAHRFEVQMCLEKTLQELRRNCLD
;
A
#
# COMPACT_ATOMS: atom_id res chain seq x y z
N MET A 1 -47.41 -8.20 -45.60
CA MET A 1 -47.39 -8.77 -44.24
C MET A 1 -46.02 -9.25 -43.77
N LYS A 2 -45.26 -10.04 -44.56
CA LYS A 2 -43.94 -10.57 -44.11
C LYS A 2 -42.89 -9.50 -43.79
N HIS A 3 -42.86 -8.41 -44.58
CA HIS A 3 -41.88 -7.33 -44.43
C HIS A 3 -42.09 -6.43 -43.20
N TRP A 4 -43.33 -6.28 -42.73
CA TRP A 4 -43.65 -5.58 -41.47
C TRP A 4 -43.16 -6.37 -40.26
N LYS A 5 -43.34 -7.70 -40.30
CA LYS A 5 -42.97 -8.60 -39.20
C LYS A 5 -41.45 -8.64 -38.98
N LEU A 6 -40.68 -8.72 -40.08
CA LEU A 6 -39.22 -8.63 -40.07
C LEU A 6 -38.72 -7.32 -39.47
N ARG A 7 -39.34 -6.18 -39.81
CA ARG A 7 -38.94 -4.86 -39.31
C ARG A 7 -39.19 -4.69 -37.80
N VAL A 8 -40.31 -5.24 -37.32
CA VAL A 8 -40.62 -5.25 -35.88
C VAL A 8 -39.69 -6.19 -35.11
N GLU A 9 -39.31 -7.33 -35.70
CA GLU A 9 -38.33 -8.26 -35.13
C GLU A 9 -36.94 -7.61 -35.04
N GLU A 10 -36.48 -6.90 -36.08
CA GLU A 10 -35.21 -6.15 -36.09
C GLU A 10 -35.18 -5.02 -35.05
N GLU A 11 -36.26 -4.25 -34.92
CA GLU A 11 -36.36 -3.20 -33.89
C GLU A 11 -36.35 -3.77 -32.46
N CYS A 12 -36.97 -4.93 -32.24
CA CYS A 12 -36.93 -5.62 -30.94
C CYS A 12 -35.51 -6.10 -30.60
N ILE A 13 -34.81 -6.68 -31.57
CA ILE A 13 -33.42 -7.15 -31.39
C ILE A 13 -32.50 -5.96 -31.10
N GLN A 14 -32.62 -4.85 -31.85
CA GLN A 14 -31.83 -3.63 -31.60
C GLN A 14 -32.07 -3.05 -30.20
N LYS A 15 -33.32 -3.03 -29.73
CA LYS A 15 -33.64 -2.56 -28.37
C LYS A 15 -33.09 -3.51 -27.31
N GLN A 16 -33.09 -4.81 -27.56
CA GLN A 16 -32.56 -5.81 -26.64
C GLN A 16 -31.03 -5.73 -26.55
N ASP A 17 -30.33 -5.64 -27.68
CA ASP A 17 -28.88 -5.47 -27.73
C ASP A 17 -28.41 -4.15 -27.08
N ALA A 18 -29.18 -3.08 -27.24
CA ALA A 18 -28.90 -1.78 -26.61
C ALA A 18 -28.92 -1.83 -25.07
N VAL A 19 -29.60 -2.80 -24.46
CA VAL A 19 -29.72 -2.95 -23.00
C VAL A 19 -28.72 -3.97 -22.44
N ILE A 20 -28.37 -5.00 -23.22
CA ILE A 20 -27.46 -6.07 -22.77
C ILE A 20 -26.05 -5.53 -22.47
N ALA A 21 -25.48 -4.71 -23.35
CA ALA A 21 -24.14 -4.17 -23.18
C ALA A 21 -23.97 -3.30 -21.90
N PRO A 22 -24.83 -2.29 -21.63
CA PRO A 22 -24.72 -1.52 -20.39
C PRO A 22 -25.03 -2.35 -19.14
N GLU A 23 -25.93 -3.34 -19.22
CA GLU A 23 -26.20 -4.25 -18.10
C GLU A 23 -24.97 -5.10 -17.75
N GLN A 24 -24.29 -5.65 -18.76
CA GLN A 24 -23.06 -6.42 -18.55
C GLN A 24 -21.95 -5.57 -17.92
N VAL A 25 -21.75 -4.33 -18.39
CA VAL A 25 -20.79 -3.39 -17.80
C VAL A 25 -21.16 -3.06 -16.35
N ALA A 26 -22.45 -2.84 -16.06
CA ALA A 26 -22.91 -2.60 -14.70
C ALA A 26 -22.67 -3.82 -13.79
N ARG A 27 -22.96 -5.04 -14.28
CA ARG A 27 -22.71 -6.28 -13.54
C ARG A 27 -21.23 -6.51 -13.25
N GLN A 28 -20.35 -6.24 -14.22
CA GLN A 28 -18.89 -6.32 -14.04
C GLN A 28 -18.43 -5.34 -12.96
N LYS A 29 -18.85 -4.07 -13.02
CA LYS A 29 -18.53 -3.07 -11.99
C LYS A 29 -19.04 -3.47 -10.61
N VAL A 30 -20.26 -4.01 -10.52
CA VAL A 30 -20.81 -4.49 -9.24
C VAL A 30 -20.01 -5.68 -8.70
N ALA A 31 -19.59 -6.62 -9.56
CA ALA A 31 -18.78 -7.75 -9.14
C ALA A 31 -17.40 -7.31 -8.64
N GLU A 32 -16.76 -6.35 -9.33
CA GLU A 32 -15.49 -5.75 -8.92
C GLU A 32 -15.60 -5.06 -7.56
N LEU A 33 -16.58 -4.18 -7.38
CA LEU A 33 -16.79 -3.46 -6.12
C LEU A 33 -17.13 -4.41 -4.96
N LYS A 34 -17.91 -5.47 -5.21
CA LYS A 34 -18.17 -6.51 -4.20
C LYS A 34 -16.89 -7.24 -3.80
N SER A 35 -16.06 -7.62 -4.77
CA SER A 35 -14.78 -8.26 -4.51
C SER A 35 -13.86 -7.38 -3.66
N VAL A 36 -13.82 -6.06 -3.94
CA VAL A 36 -13.05 -5.10 -3.13
C VAL A 36 -13.58 -5.08 -1.70
N LEU A 37 -14.90 -4.92 -1.51
CA LEU A 37 -15.50 -4.84 -0.17
C LEU A 37 -15.28 -6.12 0.65
N ASP A 38 -15.41 -7.29 0.04
CA ASP A 38 -15.20 -8.56 0.74
C ASP A 38 -13.73 -8.75 1.12
N SER A 39 -12.80 -8.27 0.28
CA SER A 39 -11.38 -8.28 0.61
C SER A 39 -11.04 -7.37 1.78
N GLU A 40 -11.63 -6.16 1.85
CA GLU A 40 -11.43 -5.21 2.95
C GLU A 40 -11.99 -5.75 4.28
N LYS A 41 -13.17 -6.37 4.24
CA LYS A 41 -13.77 -7.00 5.43
C LYS A 41 -12.90 -8.13 5.96
N SER A 42 -12.41 -8.99 5.06
CA SER A 42 -11.52 -10.11 5.41
C SER A 42 -10.22 -9.59 6.05
N GLN A 43 -9.55 -8.64 5.39
CA GLN A 43 -8.35 -7.98 5.91
C GLN A 43 -8.60 -7.34 7.30
N GLY A 44 -9.74 -6.67 7.47
CA GLY A 44 -10.14 -6.08 8.75
C GLY A 44 -10.33 -7.11 9.86
N SER A 45 -10.97 -8.25 9.57
CA SER A 45 -11.13 -9.34 10.55
C SER A 45 -9.82 -10.01 10.93
N VAL A 46 -8.94 -10.24 9.96
CA VAL A 46 -7.59 -10.78 10.15
C VAL A 46 -6.78 -9.86 11.06
N LEU A 47 -6.69 -8.58 10.73
CA LEU A 47 -5.94 -7.60 11.51
C LEU A 47 -6.47 -7.50 12.93
N LYS A 48 -7.79 -7.48 13.11
CA LYS A 48 -8.42 -7.41 14.44
C LYS A 48 -8.05 -8.60 15.32
N ALA A 49 -8.03 -9.82 14.78
CA ALA A 49 -7.67 -11.01 15.55
C ALA A 49 -6.19 -11.02 15.95
N ILE A 50 -5.29 -10.65 15.03
CA ILE A 50 -3.85 -10.55 15.33
C ILE A 50 -3.57 -9.46 16.37
N MET A 51 -4.18 -8.29 16.24
CA MET A 51 -4.02 -7.22 17.22
C MET A 51 -4.58 -7.59 18.58
N LYS A 52 -5.70 -8.34 18.63
CA LYS A 52 -6.22 -8.90 19.88
C LYS A 52 -5.20 -9.87 20.51
N ALA A 53 -4.58 -10.75 19.73
CA ALA A 53 -3.58 -11.69 20.24
C ALA A 53 -2.32 -10.98 20.77
N LYS A 54 -1.96 -9.83 20.18
CA LYS A 54 -0.92 -8.93 20.70
C LYS A 54 -1.33 -8.32 22.04
N GLU A 55 -2.52 -7.72 22.11
CA GLU A 55 -3.02 -7.03 23.32
C GLU A 55 -3.20 -7.97 24.51
N THR A 56 -3.63 -9.21 24.27
CA THR A 56 -3.78 -10.23 25.32
C THR A 56 -2.46 -10.91 25.70
N GLY A 57 -1.37 -10.63 24.99
CA GLY A 57 -0.08 -11.31 25.18
C GLY A 57 -0.09 -12.79 24.79
N GLN A 58 -1.09 -13.25 24.02
CA GLN A 58 -1.15 -14.63 23.55
C GLN A 58 0.01 -14.95 22.59
N ILE A 59 0.41 -13.97 21.80
CA ILE A 59 1.55 -14.06 20.88
C ILE A 59 2.42 -12.83 21.09
N GLU A 60 3.63 -13.04 21.56
CA GLU A 60 4.63 -11.99 21.72
C GLU A 60 5.34 -11.68 20.39
N GLY A 61 5.98 -10.51 20.31
CA GLY A 61 6.76 -10.11 19.13
C GLY A 61 5.93 -9.60 17.95
N ILE A 62 4.65 -9.27 18.14
CA ILE A 62 3.82 -8.60 17.11
C ILE A 62 3.95 -7.08 17.27
N TYR A 63 4.41 -6.39 16.23
CA TYR A 63 4.48 -4.92 16.22
C TYR A 63 3.17 -4.30 15.72
N GLY A 64 2.63 -4.78 14.60
CA GLY A 64 1.38 -4.28 14.01
C GLY A 64 1.46 -4.20 12.48
N ARG A 65 0.43 -3.63 11.85
CA ARG A 65 0.42 -3.42 10.39
C ARG A 65 1.43 -2.34 10.01
N MET A 66 2.23 -2.57 8.97
CA MET A 66 3.34 -1.67 8.59
C MET A 66 2.86 -0.24 8.26
N GLY A 67 1.72 -0.09 7.59
CA GLY A 67 1.11 1.22 7.31
C GLY A 67 0.63 1.98 8.55
N ASP A 68 0.47 1.28 9.69
CA ASP A 68 0.19 1.86 11.01
C ASP A 68 1.49 2.03 11.83
N LEU A 69 2.69 1.96 11.25
CA LEU A 69 3.96 2.13 11.99
C LEU A 69 4.79 3.33 11.49
N GLY A 70 4.25 4.13 10.55
CA GLY A 70 4.93 5.29 9.96
C GLY A 70 4.03 6.49 9.69
N ALA A 71 4.66 7.67 9.52
CA ALA A 71 4.12 8.98 9.13
C ALA A 71 4.85 9.57 7.87
N ILE A 72 4.16 10.16 6.89
CA ILE A 72 4.64 10.60 5.56
C ILE A 72 3.71 11.71 5.12
N ASP A 73 4.25 12.67 4.39
CA ASP A 73 3.48 13.79 3.87
C ASP A 73 2.44 13.31 2.84
N ALA A 74 1.21 13.83 2.94
CA ALA A 74 0.08 13.49 2.08
C ALA A 74 0.39 13.66 0.57
N LYS A 75 1.33 14.55 0.21
CA LYS A 75 1.82 14.71 -1.17
C LYS A 75 2.32 13.40 -1.77
N PHE A 76 2.85 12.50 -0.95
CA PHE A 76 3.43 11.23 -1.40
C PHE A 76 2.52 10.02 -1.15
N ASP A 77 1.28 10.21 -0.70
CA ASP A 77 0.39 9.09 -0.34
C ASP A 77 0.15 8.15 -1.52
N VAL A 78 -0.18 8.70 -2.69
CA VAL A 78 -0.38 7.91 -3.92
C VAL A 78 0.90 7.16 -4.31
N ALA A 79 2.05 7.84 -4.23
CA ALA A 79 3.34 7.27 -4.58
C ALA A 79 3.71 6.08 -3.66
N ILE A 80 3.63 6.26 -2.33
CA ILE A 80 3.97 5.19 -1.38
C ILE A 80 2.95 4.06 -1.40
N SER A 81 1.65 4.40 -1.49
CA SER A 81 0.58 3.41 -1.56
C SER A 81 0.64 2.60 -2.84
N THR A 82 1.18 3.15 -3.93
CA THR A 82 1.43 2.40 -5.17
C THR A 82 2.71 1.59 -5.09
N ALA A 83 3.81 2.19 -4.64
CA ALA A 83 5.12 1.56 -4.63
C ALA A 83 5.31 0.52 -3.52
N CYS A 84 4.48 0.51 -2.48
CA CYS A 84 4.69 -0.35 -1.32
C CYS A 84 3.45 -1.20 -1.04
N SER A 85 3.36 -2.38 -1.67
CA SER A 85 2.36 -3.38 -1.28
C SER A 85 2.54 -3.88 0.16
N GLY A 86 3.76 -3.79 0.70
CA GLY A 86 4.09 -4.21 2.06
C GLY A 86 3.45 -3.40 3.18
N LEU A 87 2.74 -2.31 2.87
CA LEU A 87 2.02 -1.51 3.87
C LEU A 87 0.93 -2.31 4.60
N ASP A 88 0.36 -3.30 3.92
CA ASP A 88 -0.67 -4.17 4.47
C ASP A 88 -0.07 -5.37 5.23
N TYR A 89 1.27 -5.50 5.28
CA TYR A 89 1.93 -6.58 6.01
C TYR A 89 1.90 -6.33 7.50
N ILE A 90 1.84 -7.41 8.28
CA ILE A 90 1.99 -7.37 9.73
C ILE A 90 3.46 -7.58 10.09
N VAL A 91 4.06 -6.58 10.72
CA VAL A 91 5.45 -6.63 11.17
C VAL A 91 5.53 -7.43 12.46
N VAL A 92 6.41 -8.42 12.48
CA VAL A 92 6.69 -9.30 13.62
C VAL A 92 8.20 -9.44 13.83
N GLU A 93 8.61 -9.72 15.06
CA GLU A 93 10.01 -9.81 15.43
C GLU A 93 10.67 -11.07 14.87
N THR A 94 10.09 -12.23 15.16
CA THR A 94 10.70 -13.54 14.91
C THR A 94 9.86 -14.43 13.99
N THR A 95 10.50 -15.48 13.47
CA THR A 95 9.82 -16.49 12.65
C THR A 95 8.77 -17.25 13.46
N THR A 96 9.03 -17.51 14.74
CA THR A 96 8.11 -18.20 15.65
C THR A 96 6.83 -17.40 15.88
N ALA A 97 6.93 -16.08 16.07
CA ALA A 97 5.76 -15.21 16.19
C ALA A 97 4.90 -15.23 14.92
N ALA A 98 5.53 -15.20 13.75
CA ALA A 98 4.83 -15.30 12.46
C ALA A 98 4.07 -16.64 12.32
N GLN A 99 4.72 -17.75 12.68
CA GLN A 99 4.11 -19.09 12.63
C GLN A 99 2.90 -19.19 13.57
N ALA A 100 3.04 -18.70 14.81
CA ALA A 100 1.94 -18.65 15.76
C ALA A 100 0.75 -17.82 15.23
N CYS A 101 1.01 -16.70 14.55
CA CYS A 101 -0.04 -15.91 13.90
C CYS A 101 -0.73 -16.68 12.78
N VAL A 102 0.01 -17.39 11.93
CA VAL A 102 -0.57 -18.22 10.85
C VAL A 102 -1.42 -19.35 11.42
N GLU A 103 -0.97 -20.00 12.49
CA GLU A 103 -1.73 -21.04 13.18
C GLU A 103 -3.02 -20.50 13.81
N LEU A 104 -2.96 -19.31 14.41
CA LEU A 104 -4.14 -18.60 14.93
C LEU A 104 -5.17 -18.35 13.81
N LEU A 105 -4.75 -17.78 12.68
CA LEU A 105 -5.63 -17.49 11.55
C LEU A 105 -6.24 -18.78 10.96
N ARG A 106 -5.46 -19.86 10.89
CA ARG A 106 -5.95 -21.17 10.43
C ARG A 106 -6.96 -21.76 11.39
N ARG A 107 -6.69 -21.73 12.70
CA ARG A 107 -7.59 -22.26 13.75
C ARG A 107 -8.93 -21.53 13.75
N GLU A 108 -8.92 -20.22 13.53
CA GLU A 108 -10.12 -19.38 13.56
C GLU A 108 -10.76 -19.18 12.17
N ASN A 109 -10.16 -19.75 11.12
CA ASN A 109 -10.60 -19.65 9.72
C ASN A 109 -10.84 -18.20 9.26
N LEU A 110 -9.92 -17.29 9.61
CA LEU A 110 -10.09 -15.84 9.41
C LEU A 110 -9.56 -15.32 8.07
N GLY A 111 -8.86 -16.15 7.30
CA GLY A 111 -8.29 -15.79 5.99
C GLY A 111 -6.77 -15.81 5.98
N VAL A 112 -6.17 -14.95 5.15
CA VAL A 112 -4.73 -14.92 4.88
C VAL A 112 -4.15 -13.55 5.20
N ALA A 113 -2.99 -13.55 5.85
CA ALA A 113 -2.18 -12.37 6.09
C ALA A 113 -0.75 -12.59 5.59
N THR A 114 -0.04 -11.50 5.32
CA THR A 114 1.40 -11.53 5.02
C THR A 114 2.17 -10.89 6.17
N PHE A 115 3.24 -11.55 6.60
CA PHE A 115 4.03 -11.14 7.75
C PHE A 115 5.44 -10.71 7.32
N MET A 116 5.90 -9.56 7.80
CA MET A 116 7.27 -9.10 7.66
C MET A 116 8.05 -9.44 8.92
N ILE A 117 8.95 -10.41 8.81
CA ILE A 117 9.78 -10.89 9.93
C ILE A 117 11.07 -10.07 10.01
N LEU A 118 11.19 -9.21 11.03
CA LEU A 118 12.31 -8.28 11.18
C LEU A 118 13.66 -8.99 11.34
N GLU A 119 13.71 -10.09 12.09
CA GLU A 119 14.91 -10.92 12.27
C GLU A 119 15.52 -11.35 10.92
N LYS A 120 14.68 -11.56 9.89
CA LYS A 120 15.12 -11.96 8.54
C LYS A 120 15.52 -10.79 7.64
N GLN A 121 15.38 -9.55 8.10
CA GLN A 121 15.75 -8.35 7.33
C GLN A 121 17.07 -7.72 7.80
N VAL A 122 17.68 -8.22 8.88
CA VAL A 122 18.86 -7.62 9.53
C VAL A 122 20.04 -7.43 8.57
N ASP A 123 20.20 -8.31 7.58
CA ASP A 123 21.25 -8.20 6.55
C ASP A 123 21.14 -6.94 5.68
N LEU A 124 20.00 -6.26 5.70
CA LEU A 124 19.79 -4.99 5.00
C LEU A 124 20.32 -3.78 5.76
N LEU A 125 20.64 -3.90 7.06
CA LEU A 125 21.11 -2.79 7.89
C LEU A 125 22.33 -2.04 7.32
N PRO A 126 23.37 -2.70 6.78
CA PRO A 126 24.50 -2.00 6.19
C PRO A 126 24.09 -1.15 4.99
N MET A 127 23.20 -1.67 4.14
CA MET A 127 22.66 -0.94 2.99
C MET A 127 21.77 0.23 3.41
N MET A 128 20.99 0.05 4.49
CA MET A 128 20.10 1.08 5.03
C MET A 128 20.85 2.29 5.57
N LYS A 129 22.02 2.07 6.19
CA LYS A 129 22.86 3.14 6.75
C LYS A 129 23.72 3.86 5.72
N LYS A 130 23.81 3.34 4.50
CA LYS A 130 24.65 3.92 3.44
C LYS A 130 24.06 5.27 2.99
N SER A 131 24.88 6.31 2.99
CA SER A 131 24.53 7.57 2.35
C SER A 131 24.48 7.38 0.83
N VAL A 132 23.43 7.87 0.20
CA VAL A 132 23.21 7.73 -1.25
C VAL A 132 22.83 9.07 -1.87
N SER A 133 23.22 9.28 -3.12
CA SER A 133 22.81 10.45 -3.90
C SER A 133 21.82 10.00 -4.97
N THR A 134 20.64 10.61 -4.98
CA THR A 134 19.56 10.24 -5.91
C THR A 134 19.76 10.92 -7.27
N PRO A 135 19.42 10.25 -8.38
CA PRO A 135 19.44 10.86 -9.71
C PRO A 135 18.53 12.09 -9.77
N GLU A 136 18.94 13.14 -10.50
CA GLU A 136 18.16 14.38 -10.65
C GLU A 136 17.73 15.04 -9.31
N GLY A 137 18.32 14.67 -8.16
CA GLY A 137 17.95 15.19 -6.84
C GLY A 137 16.55 14.79 -6.37
N VAL A 138 15.95 13.74 -6.94
CA VAL A 138 14.58 13.34 -6.57
C VAL A 138 14.52 12.73 -5.17
N PRO A 139 13.40 12.89 -4.44
CA PRO A 139 13.28 12.32 -3.10
C PRO A 139 13.18 10.79 -3.16
N ARG A 140 13.78 10.15 -2.17
CA ARG A 140 13.67 8.70 -1.94
C ARG A 140 12.57 8.42 -0.92
N LEU A 141 11.65 7.51 -1.24
CA LEU A 141 10.50 7.20 -0.37
C LEU A 141 10.93 6.78 1.04
N PHE A 142 11.97 5.96 1.16
CA PHE A 142 12.46 5.51 2.46
C PHE A 142 12.90 6.67 3.37
N ASP A 143 13.57 7.68 2.81
CA ASP A 143 14.15 8.78 3.59
C ASP A 143 13.08 9.76 4.11
N ILE A 144 11.93 9.83 3.44
CA ILE A 144 10.81 10.70 3.83
C ILE A 144 9.82 10.03 4.80
N VAL A 145 9.90 8.71 4.97
CA VAL A 145 9.08 7.98 5.96
C VAL A 145 9.62 8.28 7.36
N LYS A 146 8.74 8.79 8.21
CA LYS A 146 8.97 9.01 9.63
C LYS A 146 8.42 7.82 10.40
N VAL A 147 9.10 7.38 11.45
CA VAL A 147 8.65 6.32 12.34
C VAL A 147 8.85 6.76 13.79
N GLN A 148 8.06 6.21 14.71
CA GLN A 148 8.25 6.46 16.14
C GLN A 148 9.40 5.61 16.69
N ASP A 149 9.41 4.32 16.36
CA ASP A 149 10.49 3.39 16.69
C ASP A 149 11.41 3.21 15.48
N GLU A 150 12.67 3.66 15.60
CA GLU A 150 13.69 3.55 14.56
C GLU A 150 13.97 2.10 14.13
N ARG A 151 13.66 1.10 14.97
CA ARG A 151 13.74 -0.32 14.57
C ARG A 151 12.82 -0.62 13.39
N MET A 152 11.68 0.08 13.29
CA MET A 152 10.71 -0.10 12.21
C MET A 152 11.22 0.41 10.87
N LYS A 153 12.24 1.29 10.83
CA LYS A 153 12.87 1.68 9.57
C LYS A 153 13.39 0.49 8.78
N LEU A 154 13.82 -0.58 9.46
CA LEU A 154 14.27 -1.79 8.77
C LEU A 154 13.15 -2.43 7.93
N ALA A 155 11.90 -2.45 8.44
CA ALA A 155 10.75 -2.94 7.69
C ALA A 155 10.47 -2.07 6.45
N PHE A 156 10.42 -0.74 6.64
CA PHE A 156 10.22 0.19 5.53
C PHE A 156 11.35 0.11 4.50
N PHE A 157 12.61 -0.04 4.93
CA PHE A 157 13.73 -0.23 4.02
C PHE A 157 13.62 -1.54 3.25
N ALA A 158 13.23 -2.64 3.90
CA ALA A 158 13.02 -3.93 3.24
C ALA A 158 11.98 -3.83 2.12
N ALA A 159 10.87 -3.12 2.37
CA ALA A 159 9.80 -2.95 1.39
C ALA A 159 10.12 -1.93 0.28
N LEU A 160 10.72 -0.78 0.64
CA LEU A 160 10.92 0.34 -0.29
C LEU A 160 12.28 0.33 -0.97
N ARG A 161 13.33 -0.17 -0.31
CA ARG A 161 14.72 -0.10 -0.80
C ARG A 161 15.07 1.30 -1.33
N ASN A 162 15.74 1.38 -2.48
CA ASN A 162 16.11 2.62 -3.15
C ASN A 162 15.00 3.06 -4.14
N THR A 163 13.74 3.06 -3.69
CA THR A 163 12.63 3.59 -4.52
C THR A 163 12.60 5.11 -4.44
N VAL A 164 12.58 5.76 -5.58
CA VAL A 164 12.55 7.22 -5.71
C VAL A 164 11.24 7.70 -6.32
N VAL A 165 10.89 8.97 -6.03
CA VAL A 165 9.65 9.59 -6.52
C VAL A 165 9.95 10.60 -7.62
N ALA A 166 9.46 10.33 -8.82
CA ALA A 166 9.50 11.27 -9.93
C ALA A 166 8.25 12.16 -9.94
N LYS A 167 8.36 13.34 -10.54
CA LYS A 167 7.21 14.25 -10.70
C LYS A 167 6.25 13.81 -11.80
N ASP A 168 6.75 13.18 -12.85
CA ASP A 168 6.02 12.79 -14.06
C ASP A 168 6.64 11.55 -14.72
N LEU A 169 5.92 11.01 -15.72
CA LEU A 169 6.31 9.81 -16.46
C LEU A 169 7.64 9.98 -17.22
N ASP A 170 7.90 11.18 -17.76
CA ASP A 170 9.12 11.47 -18.51
C ASP A 170 10.35 11.41 -17.60
N GLN A 171 10.28 12.04 -16.43
CA GLN A 171 11.33 11.96 -15.42
C GLN A 171 11.48 10.52 -14.91
N ALA A 172 10.38 9.82 -14.66
CA ALA A 172 10.43 8.43 -14.22
C ALA A 172 11.15 7.54 -15.23
N THR A 173 10.85 7.69 -16.52
CA THR A 173 11.47 6.93 -17.61
C THR A 173 12.97 7.20 -17.72
N ARG A 174 13.40 8.48 -17.65
CA ARG A 174 14.83 8.83 -17.68
C ARG A 174 15.61 8.23 -16.52
N ILE A 175 15.03 8.21 -15.31
CA ILE A 175 15.69 7.66 -14.12
C ILE A 175 15.68 6.13 -14.17
N ALA A 176 14.54 5.51 -14.48
CA ALA A 176 14.35 4.07 -14.44
C ALA A 176 15.21 3.33 -15.47
N TYR A 177 15.34 3.88 -16.68
CA TYR A 177 16.11 3.30 -17.78
C TYR A 177 17.44 4.01 -18.03
N GLY A 178 17.84 4.95 -17.17
CA GLY A 178 19.15 5.57 -17.19
C GLY A 178 20.28 4.59 -16.81
N GLY A 179 21.51 5.08 -16.83
CA GLY A 179 22.70 4.28 -16.52
C GLY A 179 22.85 3.88 -15.04
N ASN A 180 22.01 4.39 -14.14
CA ASN A 180 22.12 4.12 -12.71
C ASN A 180 21.27 2.90 -12.31
N ASN A 181 21.93 1.77 -12.05
CA ASN A 181 21.26 0.51 -11.70
C ASN A 181 20.67 0.51 -10.28
N GLU A 182 21.14 1.39 -9.39
CA GLU A 182 20.77 1.41 -7.98
C GLU A 182 19.34 1.95 -7.76
N PHE A 183 18.92 2.91 -8.59
CA PHE A 183 17.68 3.69 -8.46
C PHE A 183 16.64 3.43 -9.57
N ARG A 184 16.71 2.27 -10.23
CA ARG A 184 15.77 1.94 -11.32
C ARG A 184 14.31 1.79 -10.88
N ARG A 185 14.07 1.64 -9.57
CA ARG A 185 12.70 1.57 -9.04
C ARG A 185 12.18 2.97 -8.81
N VAL A 186 11.24 3.40 -9.64
CA VAL A 186 10.75 4.77 -9.64
C VAL A 186 9.23 4.75 -9.59
N VAL A 187 8.64 5.59 -8.76
CA VAL A 187 7.20 5.83 -8.76
C VAL A 187 6.94 7.30 -9.05
N THR A 188 5.90 7.64 -9.80
CA THR A 188 5.50 9.03 -9.98
C THR A 188 4.61 9.50 -8.82
N LEU A 189 4.36 10.81 -8.72
CA LEU A 189 3.35 11.34 -7.80
C LEU A 189 1.94 10.86 -8.14
N ASP A 190 1.67 10.55 -9.42
CA ASP A 190 0.38 10.08 -9.92
C ASP A 190 0.20 8.55 -9.81
N GLY A 191 1.26 7.81 -9.48
CA GLY A 191 1.19 6.38 -9.18
C GLY A 191 1.53 5.44 -10.33
N GLU A 192 2.22 5.91 -11.37
CA GLU A 192 2.94 5.01 -12.29
C GLU A 192 4.19 4.45 -11.60
N LEU A 193 4.40 3.13 -11.71
CA LEU A 193 5.49 2.42 -11.04
C LEU A 193 6.37 1.69 -12.06
N PHE A 194 7.66 1.96 -11.99
CA PHE A 194 8.72 1.27 -12.70
C PHE A 194 9.48 0.38 -11.72
N GLU A 195 9.58 -0.90 -12.03
CA GLU A 195 10.28 -1.88 -11.21
C GLU A 195 11.69 -2.15 -11.71
N LYS A 196 12.57 -2.61 -10.80
CA LYS A 196 13.96 -2.96 -11.17
C LYS A 196 14.05 -4.08 -12.21
N SER A 197 13.02 -4.91 -12.30
CA SER A 197 12.87 -5.97 -13.31
C SER A 197 12.67 -5.43 -14.73
N GLY A 198 12.37 -4.13 -14.88
CA GLY A 198 12.03 -3.50 -16.15
C GLY A 198 10.53 -3.45 -16.43
N THR A 199 9.69 -4.02 -15.56
CA THR A 199 8.23 -3.94 -15.69
C THR A 199 7.72 -2.55 -15.29
N MET A 200 6.68 -2.08 -15.99
CA MET A 200 6.01 -0.81 -15.70
C MET A 200 4.53 -1.09 -15.42
N SER A 201 3.98 -0.42 -14.41
CA SER A 201 2.55 -0.44 -14.07
C SER A 201 2.00 0.98 -14.10
N GLY A 202 0.86 1.17 -14.76
CA GLY A 202 0.17 2.46 -14.84
C GLY A 202 -1.21 2.27 -15.47
N GLY A 203 -2.15 3.18 -15.18
CA GLY A 203 -3.52 3.14 -15.71
C GLY A 203 -4.54 3.80 -14.79
N VAL A 204 -5.70 4.15 -15.35
CA VAL A 204 -6.82 4.78 -14.62
C VAL A 204 -7.57 3.71 -13.83
N VAL A 205 -6.97 3.26 -12.74
CA VAL A 205 -7.69 2.64 -11.62
C VAL A 205 -7.61 3.66 -10.50
N SER A 206 -8.74 3.92 -9.81
CA SER A 206 -8.81 4.90 -8.72
C SER A 206 -7.52 4.86 -7.90
N PRO A 207 -6.82 6.00 -7.75
CA PRO A 207 -5.51 6.00 -7.12
C PRO A 207 -5.63 5.29 -5.77
N ARG A 208 -4.68 4.39 -5.50
CA ARG A 208 -4.64 3.65 -4.23
C ARG A 208 -4.24 4.66 -3.16
N VAL A 209 -5.24 5.27 -2.55
CA VAL A 209 -5.13 6.31 -1.53
C VAL A 209 -5.48 5.71 -0.17
N GLY A 210 -4.87 6.19 0.90
CA GLY A 210 -5.30 5.86 2.27
C GLY A 210 -4.93 4.45 2.76
N ARG A 211 -4.01 3.73 2.10
CA ARG A 211 -3.37 2.52 2.68
C ARG A 211 -2.45 2.84 3.86
N TRP A 212 -2.21 4.12 4.04
CA TRP A 212 -1.37 4.71 5.04
C TRP A 212 -2.20 5.32 6.15
N ALA A 213 -1.85 5.05 7.40
CA ALA A 213 -2.66 5.46 8.53
C ALA A 213 -2.50 6.95 8.83
N HIS A 214 -3.50 7.76 8.49
CA HIS A 214 -3.54 9.18 8.90
C HIS A 214 -3.61 9.36 10.43
N ARG A 215 -3.95 8.30 11.17
CA ARG A 215 -3.98 8.30 12.65
C ARG A 215 -2.62 8.69 13.24
N PHE A 216 -1.51 8.24 12.65
CA PHE A 216 -0.17 8.56 13.15
C PHE A 216 0.22 10.01 12.90
N GLU A 217 -0.13 10.56 11.74
CA GLU A 217 0.10 11.97 11.43
C GLU A 217 -0.67 12.88 12.38
N VAL A 218 -1.94 12.54 12.68
CA VAL A 218 -2.75 13.22 13.69
C VAL A 218 -2.13 13.12 15.07
N GLN A 219 -1.69 11.93 15.51
CA GLN A 219 -1.07 11.76 16.83
C GLN A 219 0.23 12.56 16.97
N MET A 220 1.13 12.50 15.98
CA MET A 220 2.36 13.29 15.98
C MET A 220 2.08 14.80 15.98
N CYS A 221 1.04 15.24 15.26
CA CYS A 221 0.62 16.64 15.24
C CYS A 221 0.12 17.08 16.63
N LEU A 222 -0.76 16.28 17.26
CA LEU A 222 -1.23 16.52 18.63
C LEU A 222 -0.09 16.58 19.64
N GLU A 223 0.87 15.65 19.59
CA GLU A 223 2.03 15.64 20.50
C GLU A 223 2.88 16.90 20.34
N LYS A 224 3.11 17.37 19.10
CA LYS A 224 3.82 18.63 18.83
C LYS A 224 3.06 19.85 19.35
N THR A 225 1.76 19.95 19.08
CA THR A 225 0.94 21.06 19.57
C THR A 225 0.88 21.07 21.10
N LEU A 226 0.80 19.90 21.75
CA LEU A 226 0.85 19.79 23.20
C LEU A 226 2.22 20.20 23.77
N GLN A 227 3.32 19.89 23.09
CA GLN A 227 4.66 20.35 23.48
C GLN A 227 4.80 21.87 23.33
N GLU A 228 4.28 22.46 22.24
CA GLU A 228 4.28 23.91 22.04
C GLU A 228 3.42 24.63 23.08
N LEU A 229 2.24 24.12 23.40
CA LEU A 229 1.38 24.65 24.47
C LEU A 229 2.04 24.55 25.85
N ARG A 230 2.70 23.42 26.16
CA ARG A 230 3.47 23.28 27.41
C ARG A 230 4.62 24.28 27.49
N ARG A 231 5.28 24.55 26.38
CA ARG A 231 6.38 25.53 26.31
C ARG A 231 5.87 26.95 26.52
N ASN A 232 4.76 27.32 25.89
CA ASN A 232 4.15 28.65 26.00
C ASN A 232 3.44 28.92 27.34
N CYS A 233 3.16 27.89 28.16
CA CYS A 233 2.64 28.06 29.52
C CYS A 233 3.74 28.16 30.60
N LEU A 234 5.02 27.96 30.23
CA LEU A 234 6.18 28.08 31.13
C LEU A 234 6.95 29.40 30.94
N ASP A 235 6.49 30.25 30.02
CA ASP A 235 6.89 31.65 29.82
C ASP A 235 5.76 32.58 30.28
#